data_AF-A0A353ZE16-F1
#
_entry.id   AF-A0A353ZE16-F1
#
_cell.length_a   1.000
_cell.length_b   1.000
_cell.length_c   1.000
_cell.angle_alpha   90.00
_cell.angle_beta   90.00
_cell.angle_gamma   90.00
#
_symmetry.space_group_name_H-M   'P 1'
#
loop_
_entity.id
_entity.type
_entity.pdbx_description
1 polymer ?
#
loop_
_entity_poly.entity_id
_entity_poly.type
_entity_poly.pdbx_seq_one_letter_code
_entity_poly.pdbx_strand_id
1 'polypeptide(L)'
;MQLTAEQREIGVQNFQDAVDQAGVSRRAFLKAAGATSALGAFYFGYEKLHGTPLKVGFIGTGDEGSVLLTQHPPEYFDIVAIADLRPSNQKRAFTGDNNEHRVGLNKKLGHATASKIKVYDNHEQLLADPQIEAVVIATPLNTHSKIAIDAMKAGKHVLCEKLMAHSIAECKEMIRVSKETNRVLAVGHQRHYSILYANANDLVSQGLLGDIKFIRASWHRNNSFPNSDSWSKKVPQEDSQLADVQKWGFDSLDQLINWRLFRKTGGGLMAELGSHQLDACSIFLSQGRSEVHPVAVQGYGGKNFYGVKGVGSEDKQKDPREIDDQVYVTLEFPGRNYEEDHNDIAIVTYSSINTNRLEPYGETIYGSRGTLITELEQKVMLYKEEGGDTGGGGPGQRLRVVQRESGGGPVVSTSPSLAPAAAAASGPASEEKVSRGYTEEMEHFAWNIRNNVPLGTPREKGGLRCPGERAMADAIMAITSNLAMKHKKRIEFKHEWFDPSSPAVPETDPEIIG
;
A
#
# COMPACT_ATOMS: atom_id res chain seq x y z
N MET A 1 -19.00 -11.97 -5.18
CA MET A 1 -19.66 -12.99 -4.33
C MET A 1 -20.52 -12.25 -3.31
N GLN A 2 -21.85 -12.43 -3.33
CA GLN A 2 -22.72 -11.79 -2.33
C GLN A 2 -22.88 -12.73 -1.13
N LEU A 3 -21.94 -12.64 -0.18
CA LEU A 3 -22.03 -13.34 1.09
C LEU A 3 -23.04 -12.64 2.01
N THR A 4 -23.86 -13.43 2.71
CA THR A 4 -24.75 -12.90 3.76
C THR A 4 -23.93 -12.39 4.95
N ALA A 5 -24.54 -11.58 5.82
CA ALA A 5 -23.88 -11.10 7.04
C ALA A 5 -23.40 -12.26 7.93
N GLU A 6 -24.22 -13.31 8.06
CA GLU A 6 -23.90 -14.53 8.82
C GLU A 6 -22.71 -15.29 8.20
N GLN A 7 -22.70 -15.48 6.87
CA GLN A 7 -21.58 -16.13 6.18
C GLN A 7 -20.27 -15.35 6.35
N ARG A 8 -20.35 -14.02 6.37
CA ARG A 8 -19.18 -13.15 6.63
C ARG A 8 -18.66 -13.33 8.05
N GLU A 9 -19.55 -13.33 9.04
CA GLU A 9 -19.18 -13.54 10.45
C GLU A 9 -18.54 -14.92 10.67
N ILE A 10 -19.11 -15.98 10.09
CA ILE A 10 -18.52 -17.33 10.09
C ILE A 10 -17.12 -17.31 9.48
N GLY A 11 -16.94 -16.65 8.33
CA GLY A 11 -15.65 -16.55 7.67
C GLY A 11 -14.59 -15.86 8.53
N VAL A 12 -14.96 -14.77 9.22
CA VAL A 12 -14.07 -14.07 10.16
C VAL A 12 -13.70 -14.98 11.34
N GLN A 13 -14.68 -15.67 11.92
CA GLN A 13 -14.42 -16.59 13.04
C GLN A 13 -13.48 -17.73 12.63
N ASN A 14 -13.71 -18.34 11.47
CA ASN A 14 -12.84 -19.40 10.94
C ASN A 14 -11.39 -18.92 10.79
N PHE A 15 -11.19 -17.68 10.33
CA PHE A 15 -9.86 -17.10 10.21
C PHE A 15 -9.20 -16.93 11.59
N GLN A 16 -9.94 -16.37 12.56
CA GLN A 16 -9.43 -16.19 13.93
C GLN A 16 -9.05 -17.52 14.58
N ASP A 17 -9.92 -18.53 14.47
CA ASP A 17 -9.66 -19.87 15.00
C ASP A 17 -8.41 -20.52 14.36
N ALA A 18 -8.22 -20.32 13.05
CA ALA A 18 -7.05 -20.81 12.34
C ALA A 18 -5.75 -20.13 12.81
N VAL A 19 -5.77 -18.81 12.99
CA VAL A 19 -4.64 -18.04 13.53
C VAL A 19 -4.30 -18.49 14.96
N ASP A 20 -5.31 -18.74 15.79
CA ASP A 20 -5.15 -19.21 17.16
C ASP A 20 -4.54 -20.62 17.23
N GLN A 21 -5.01 -21.53 16.38
CA GLN A 21 -4.50 -22.91 16.30
C GLN A 21 -3.08 -23.00 15.76
N ALA A 22 -2.71 -22.12 14.82
CA ALA A 22 -1.34 -22.01 14.33
C ALA A 22 -0.33 -21.62 15.43
N GLY A 23 -0.82 -21.26 16.64
CA GLY A 23 0.00 -20.98 17.81
C GLY A 23 0.65 -19.59 17.79
N VAL A 24 0.31 -18.77 16.79
CA VAL A 24 0.94 -17.48 16.50
C VAL A 24 0.38 -16.37 17.40
N SER A 25 -0.92 -16.40 17.75
CA SER A 25 -1.57 -15.30 18.49
C SER A 25 -1.37 -15.37 20.01
N ARG A 26 -1.58 -16.52 20.66
CA ARG A 26 -1.63 -16.59 22.14
C ARG A 26 -0.28 -16.39 22.83
N ARG A 27 0.82 -16.90 22.27
CA ARG A 27 2.18 -16.66 22.82
C ARG A 27 2.72 -15.26 22.47
N ALA A 28 2.29 -14.68 21.35
CA ALA A 28 2.66 -13.33 20.95
C ALA A 28 1.92 -12.25 21.76
N PHE A 29 0.60 -12.41 21.94
CA PHE A 29 -0.22 -11.48 22.73
C PHE A 29 0.18 -11.45 24.21
N LEU A 30 0.44 -12.63 24.82
CA LEU A 30 0.85 -12.71 26.23
C LEU A 30 2.28 -12.18 26.51
N LYS A 31 3.15 -12.09 25.49
CA LYS A 31 4.47 -11.45 25.62
C LYS A 31 4.46 -9.95 25.30
N ALA A 32 3.51 -9.48 24.49
CA ALA A 32 3.45 -8.10 23.98
C ALA A 32 2.47 -7.18 24.73
N ALA A 33 1.78 -7.67 25.75
CA ALA A 33 0.86 -6.88 26.56
C ALA A 33 1.63 -5.83 27.39
N GLY A 34 1.94 -4.69 26.77
CA GLY A 34 2.58 -3.56 27.44
C GLY A 34 3.34 -2.55 26.55
N ALA A 35 3.07 -2.44 25.25
CA ALA A 35 3.35 -1.24 24.43
C ALA A 35 2.96 -1.53 22.97
N THR A 36 2.28 -0.60 22.29
CA THR A 36 1.97 -0.70 20.84
C THR A 36 3.21 -0.94 19.98
N SER A 37 4.37 -0.43 20.38
CA SER A 37 5.66 -0.67 19.71
C SER A 37 6.20 -2.11 19.83
N ALA A 38 5.66 -2.93 20.74
CA ALA A 38 6.12 -4.31 20.94
C ALA A 38 5.55 -5.30 19.91
N LEU A 39 4.38 -5.02 19.33
CA LEU A 39 3.71 -5.96 18.43
C LEU A 39 4.27 -5.92 17.01
N GLY A 40 4.44 -4.73 16.44
CA GLY A 40 5.08 -4.57 15.12
C GLY A 40 6.51 -5.09 15.10
N ALA A 41 7.29 -4.77 16.14
CA ALA A 41 8.63 -5.28 16.39
C ALA A 41 8.70 -6.82 16.28
N PHE A 42 7.79 -7.52 16.97
CA PHE A 42 7.70 -8.98 16.94
C PHE A 42 7.40 -9.52 15.53
N TYR A 43 6.40 -8.97 14.83
CA TYR A 43 6.01 -9.48 13.51
C TYR A 43 7.07 -9.20 12.44
N PHE A 44 7.72 -8.04 12.51
CA PHE A 44 8.55 -7.55 11.41
C PHE A 44 10.05 -7.62 11.69
N GLY A 45 10.46 -8.10 12.86
CA GLY A 45 11.85 -8.44 13.16
C GLY A 45 12.71 -7.22 13.50
N TYR A 46 12.10 -6.18 14.07
CA TYR A 46 12.81 -5.04 14.68
C TYR A 46 12.58 -5.03 16.20
N GLU A 47 13.27 -4.16 16.91
CA GLU A 47 13.16 -4.03 18.37
C GLU A 47 12.70 -2.64 18.76
N LYS A 48 12.37 -2.45 20.04
CA LYS A 48 12.09 -1.11 20.57
C LYS A 48 13.30 -0.21 20.28
N LEU A 49 13.06 0.98 19.74
CA LEU A 49 14.14 1.92 19.49
C LEU A 49 14.82 2.33 20.80
N HIS A 50 16.15 2.18 20.84
CA HIS A 50 16.99 2.69 21.90
C HIS A 50 17.67 3.99 21.42
N GLY A 51 17.58 5.06 22.23
CA GLY A 51 18.19 6.36 21.91
C GLY A 51 17.16 7.42 21.52
N THR A 52 17.59 8.40 20.73
CA THR A 52 16.72 9.52 20.31
C THR A 52 15.95 9.18 19.03
N PRO A 53 14.68 9.61 18.92
CA PRO A 53 13.93 9.54 17.67
C PRO A 53 14.72 10.11 16.48
N LEU A 54 14.41 9.64 15.28
CA LEU A 54 14.94 10.14 14.03
C LEU A 54 14.37 11.53 13.74
N LYS A 55 15.22 12.51 13.43
CA LYS A 55 14.73 13.84 13.01
C LYS A 55 14.29 13.79 11.55
N VAL A 56 12.99 13.89 11.34
CA VAL A 56 12.36 13.66 10.03
C VAL A 56 11.74 14.95 9.48
N GLY A 57 11.97 15.19 8.19
CA GLY A 57 11.21 16.15 7.40
C GLY A 57 10.13 15.47 6.56
N PHE A 58 8.93 16.03 6.48
CA PHE A 58 7.87 15.52 5.58
C PHE A 58 7.76 16.41 4.35
N ILE A 59 7.88 15.82 3.16
CA ILE A 59 7.75 16.51 1.87
C ILE A 59 6.47 16.03 1.20
N GLY A 60 5.51 16.94 1.02
CA GLY A 60 4.15 16.64 0.59
C GLY A 60 3.24 16.33 1.79
N THR A 61 2.37 17.26 2.12
CA THR A 61 1.39 17.16 3.22
C THR A 61 -0.05 17.15 2.70
N GLY A 62 -0.24 16.53 1.52
CA GLY A 62 -1.53 16.23 0.93
C GLY A 62 -2.32 15.17 1.69
N ASP A 63 -3.18 14.42 0.98
CA ASP A 63 -4.06 13.43 1.63
C ASP A 63 -3.26 12.33 2.34
N GLU A 64 -2.29 11.72 1.65
CA GLU A 64 -1.47 10.64 2.20
C GLU A 64 -0.45 11.17 3.21
N GLY A 65 0.25 12.27 2.88
CA GLY A 65 1.16 12.91 3.83
C GLY A 65 0.49 13.24 5.17
N SER A 66 -0.76 13.72 5.16
CA SER A 66 -1.52 13.97 6.39
C SER A 66 -1.90 12.69 7.16
N VAL A 67 -2.06 11.56 6.47
CA VAL A 67 -2.26 10.24 7.10
C VAL A 67 -0.96 9.79 7.77
N LEU A 68 0.17 9.87 7.07
CA LEU A 68 1.48 9.53 7.63
C LEU A 68 1.84 10.42 8.83
N LEU A 69 1.58 11.73 8.75
CA LEU A 69 1.71 12.66 9.89
C LEU A 69 0.80 12.29 11.07
N THR A 70 -0.34 11.65 10.83
CA THR A 70 -1.23 11.19 11.92
C THR A 70 -0.75 9.87 12.53
N GLN A 71 -0.28 8.96 11.68
CA GLN A 71 0.17 7.61 12.06
C GLN A 71 1.61 7.58 12.59
N HIS A 72 2.38 8.67 12.44
CA HIS A 72 3.78 8.64 12.86
C HIS A 72 3.92 8.27 14.36
N PRO A 73 4.88 7.38 14.68
CA PRO A 73 5.23 7.01 16.05
C PRO A 73 6.20 8.05 16.67
N PRO A 74 5.79 8.89 17.65
CA PRO A 74 6.66 9.94 18.19
C PRO A 74 7.91 9.42 18.93
N GLU A 75 7.87 8.16 19.40
CA GLU A 75 9.05 7.50 19.99
C GLU A 75 10.15 7.16 18.97
N TYR A 76 9.82 7.16 17.67
CA TYR A 76 10.74 6.81 16.60
C TYR A 76 10.99 7.98 15.65
N PHE A 77 10.00 8.85 15.42
CA PHE A 77 10.07 10.01 14.53
C PHE A 77 9.86 11.31 15.32
N ASP A 78 10.89 12.15 15.37
CA ASP A 78 10.80 13.56 15.76
C ASP A 78 10.60 14.39 14.49
N ILE A 79 9.36 14.85 14.26
CA ILE A 79 9.03 15.67 13.09
C ILE A 79 9.54 17.08 13.34
N VAL A 80 10.61 17.47 12.65
CA VAL A 80 11.25 18.79 12.82
C VAL A 80 10.89 19.77 11.70
N ALA A 81 10.43 19.27 10.56
CA ALA A 81 10.07 20.11 9.42
C ALA A 81 8.98 19.48 8.53
N ILE A 82 8.24 20.34 7.84
CA ILE A 82 7.41 19.98 6.69
C ILE A 82 7.74 20.87 5.49
N ALA A 83 7.50 20.36 4.28
CA ALA A 83 7.52 21.12 3.04
C ALA A 83 6.35 20.71 2.15
N ASP A 84 5.60 21.68 1.64
CA ASP A 84 4.60 21.46 0.60
C ASP A 84 4.49 22.72 -0.23
N LEU A 85 4.36 22.58 -1.55
CA LEU A 85 4.20 23.72 -2.46
C LEU A 85 2.90 24.49 -2.19
N ARG A 86 1.89 23.83 -1.60
CA ARG A 86 0.53 24.35 -1.43
C ARG A 86 0.31 24.89 -0.03
N PRO A 87 0.06 26.21 0.14
CA PRO A 87 -0.24 26.80 1.45
C PRO A 87 -1.42 26.11 2.16
N SER A 88 -2.44 25.68 1.42
CA SER A 88 -3.57 24.94 2.00
C SER A 88 -3.14 23.60 2.61
N ASN A 89 -2.22 22.86 1.97
CA ASN A 89 -1.66 21.61 2.49
C ASN A 89 -0.73 21.86 3.69
N GLN A 90 0.08 22.93 3.66
CA GLN A 90 0.93 23.29 4.81
C GLN A 90 0.07 23.54 6.05
N LYS A 91 -1.00 24.34 5.92
CA LYS A 91 -1.97 24.60 6.99
C LYS A 91 -2.67 23.31 7.45
N ARG A 92 -3.13 22.50 6.49
CA ARG A 92 -3.81 21.22 6.74
C ARG A 92 -2.96 20.24 7.53
N ALA A 93 -1.63 20.22 7.32
CA ALA A 93 -0.71 19.38 8.09
C ALA A 93 -0.87 19.61 9.61
N PHE A 94 -1.13 20.85 10.03
CA PHE A 94 -1.31 21.22 11.43
C PHE A 94 -2.74 21.06 11.93
N THR A 95 -3.73 21.43 11.10
CA THR A 95 -5.15 21.47 11.53
C THR A 95 -5.90 20.17 11.31
N GLY A 96 -5.47 19.34 10.37
CA GLY A 96 -6.18 18.14 9.95
C GLY A 96 -7.49 18.42 9.21
N ASP A 97 -8.27 17.36 9.01
CA ASP A 97 -9.53 17.31 8.24
C ASP A 97 -10.74 16.92 9.10
N ASN A 98 -10.66 17.11 10.42
CA ASN A 98 -11.70 16.71 11.38
C ASN A 98 -12.11 15.22 11.25
N ASN A 99 -11.19 14.36 10.84
CA ASN A 99 -11.37 12.91 10.86
C ASN A 99 -10.19 12.24 11.55
N GLU A 100 -10.38 10.97 11.89
CA GLU A 100 -9.41 10.18 12.62
C GLU A 100 -8.13 9.83 11.86
N HIS A 101 -8.17 9.86 10.52
CA HIS A 101 -7.01 9.53 9.69
C HIS A 101 -6.10 10.74 9.47
N ARG A 102 -6.65 11.96 9.59
CA ARG A 102 -5.94 13.22 9.34
C ARG A 102 -6.27 14.19 10.47
N VAL A 103 -5.71 13.94 11.64
CA VAL A 103 -6.05 14.67 12.88
C VAL A 103 -5.32 16.02 13.01
N GLY A 104 -4.22 16.19 12.27
CA GLY A 104 -3.37 17.38 12.32
C GLY A 104 -2.35 17.35 13.47
N LEU A 105 -1.17 17.90 13.21
CA LEU A 105 -0.04 17.93 14.16
C LEU A 105 -0.38 18.65 15.46
N ASN A 106 -1.23 19.69 15.42
CA ASN A 106 -1.65 20.41 16.62
C ASN A 106 -2.36 19.50 17.62
N LYS A 107 -3.26 18.63 17.12
CA LYS A 107 -4.01 17.68 17.94
C LYS A 107 -3.15 16.48 18.34
N LYS A 108 -2.28 16.00 17.44
CA LYS A 108 -1.43 14.82 17.66
C LYS A 108 -0.30 15.07 18.66
N LEU A 109 0.42 16.19 18.52
CA LEU A 109 1.65 16.49 19.29
C LEU A 109 1.43 17.57 20.36
N GLY A 110 0.30 18.27 20.33
CA GLY A 110 0.05 19.47 21.12
C GLY A 110 0.66 20.71 20.49
N HIS A 111 -0.03 21.85 20.65
CA HIS A 111 0.36 23.13 20.03
C HIS A 111 1.79 23.57 20.34
N ALA A 112 2.28 23.35 21.57
CA ALA A 112 3.62 23.77 21.98
C ALA A 112 4.75 23.00 21.26
N THR A 113 4.50 21.76 20.87
CA THR A 113 5.44 20.94 20.09
C THR A 113 5.29 21.26 18.61
N ALA A 114 4.05 21.27 18.12
CA ALA A 114 3.74 21.51 16.72
C ALA A 114 4.22 22.89 16.23
N SER A 115 4.17 23.94 17.07
CA SER A 115 4.64 25.29 16.72
C SER A 115 6.15 25.41 16.49
N LYS A 116 6.93 24.41 16.89
CA LYS A 116 8.39 24.37 16.67
C LYS A 116 8.78 23.72 15.33
N ILE A 117 7.83 23.06 14.66
CA ILE A 117 8.05 22.40 13.37
C ILE A 117 8.23 23.48 12.31
N LYS A 118 9.38 23.46 11.62
CA LYS A 118 9.66 24.42 10.55
C LYS A 118 8.80 24.11 9.33
N VAL A 119 8.32 25.14 8.65
CA VAL A 119 7.56 25.02 7.40
C VAL A 119 8.40 25.61 6.28
N TYR A 120 8.62 24.82 5.23
CA TYR A 120 9.37 25.22 4.04
C TYR A 120 8.44 25.25 2.81
N ASP A 121 8.75 26.13 1.86
CA ASP A 121 7.92 26.29 0.66
C ASP A 121 8.17 25.22 -0.40
N ASN A 122 9.31 24.53 -0.33
CA ASN A 122 9.69 23.48 -1.27
C ASN A 122 10.68 22.50 -0.63
N HIS A 123 10.92 21.38 -1.32
CA HIS A 123 11.81 20.33 -0.83
C HIS A 123 13.27 20.79 -0.76
N GLU A 124 13.74 21.61 -1.70
CA GLU A 124 15.14 22.06 -1.76
C GLU A 124 15.53 22.83 -0.48
N GLN A 125 14.67 23.73 0.00
CA GLN A 125 14.87 24.45 1.26
C GLN A 125 14.90 23.51 2.47
N LEU A 126 14.00 22.53 2.52
CA LEU A 126 13.97 21.54 3.60
C LEU A 126 15.24 20.68 3.58
N LEU A 127 15.69 20.23 2.41
CA LEU A 127 16.87 19.38 2.28
C LEU A 127 18.17 20.11 2.70
N ALA A 128 18.21 21.43 2.57
CA ALA A 128 19.31 22.26 3.03
C ALA A 128 19.44 22.35 4.57
N ASP A 129 18.41 21.95 5.34
CA ASP A 129 18.48 21.97 6.81
C ASP A 129 19.38 20.82 7.32
N PRO A 130 20.53 21.10 7.96
CA PRO A 130 21.44 20.07 8.43
C PRO A 130 20.91 19.30 9.65
N GLN A 131 19.83 19.76 10.29
CA GLN A 131 19.23 19.09 11.45
C GLN A 131 18.34 17.90 11.07
N ILE A 132 17.91 17.82 9.81
CA ILE A 132 17.07 16.74 9.30
C ILE A 132 17.97 15.56 8.92
N GLU A 133 17.63 14.36 9.37
CA GLU A 133 18.40 13.13 9.12
C GLU A 133 17.74 12.25 8.04
N ALA A 134 16.41 12.31 7.95
CA ALA A 134 15.64 11.55 6.99
C ALA A 134 14.42 12.34 6.49
N VAL A 135 13.88 11.94 5.35
CA VAL A 135 12.66 12.52 4.79
C VAL A 135 11.62 11.46 4.48
N VAL A 136 10.35 11.82 4.69
CA VAL A 136 9.18 11.11 4.18
C VAL A 136 8.66 11.87 2.97
N ILE A 137 8.49 11.20 1.83
CA ILE A 137 8.04 11.82 0.56
C ILE A 137 6.64 11.31 0.24
N ALA A 138 5.65 12.20 0.20
CA ALA A 138 4.26 11.91 -0.17
C ALA A 138 3.75 12.97 -1.16
N THR A 139 4.44 13.07 -2.30
CA THR A 139 4.24 14.08 -3.35
C THR A 139 3.53 13.47 -4.57
N PRO A 140 3.19 14.24 -5.62
CA PRO A 140 2.77 13.66 -6.89
C PRO A 140 3.79 12.65 -7.44
N LEU A 141 3.32 11.59 -8.10
CA LEU A 141 4.16 10.46 -8.52
C LEU A 141 5.36 10.88 -9.38
N ASN A 142 5.15 11.83 -10.31
CA ASN A 142 6.20 12.33 -11.19
C ASN A 142 7.34 13.09 -10.49
N THR A 143 7.20 13.41 -9.19
CA THR A 143 8.24 14.12 -8.42
C THR A 143 9.00 13.21 -7.46
N HIS A 144 8.55 11.96 -7.24
CA HIS A 144 9.15 11.02 -6.29
C HIS A 144 10.65 10.81 -6.52
N SER A 145 11.03 10.45 -7.76
CA SER A 145 12.40 10.12 -8.15
C SER A 145 13.37 11.26 -7.87
N LYS A 146 13.06 12.45 -8.40
CA LYS A 146 13.87 13.65 -8.23
C LYS A 146 14.05 14.00 -6.75
N ILE A 147 12.96 14.06 -5.98
CA ILE A 147 13.02 14.46 -4.57
C ILE A 147 13.82 13.44 -3.76
N ALA A 148 13.62 12.13 -3.99
CA ALA A 148 14.36 11.07 -3.31
C ALA A 148 15.87 11.12 -3.62
N ILE A 149 16.23 11.30 -4.90
CA ILE A 149 17.62 11.42 -5.33
C ILE A 149 18.28 12.66 -4.72
N ASP A 150 17.60 13.82 -4.77
CA ASP A 150 18.07 15.07 -4.18
C ASP A 150 18.29 14.90 -2.67
N ALA A 151 17.37 14.22 -1.97
CA ALA A 151 17.46 13.97 -0.54
C ALA A 151 18.65 13.07 -0.17
N MET A 152 18.83 11.96 -0.89
CA MET A 152 19.96 11.05 -0.65
C MET A 152 21.30 11.71 -0.95
N LYS A 153 21.38 12.52 -2.01
CA LYS A 153 22.58 13.33 -2.33
C LYS A 153 22.86 14.40 -1.27
N ALA A 154 21.82 14.94 -0.63
CA ALA A 154 21.93 15.81 0.53
C ALA A 154 22.26 15.05 1.84
N GLY A 155 22.52 13.74 1.77
CA GLY A 155 22.89 12.91 2.92
C GLY A 155 21.72 12.45 3.79
N LYS A 156 20.48 12.54 3.29
CA LYS A 156 19.26 12.18 4.04
C LYS A 156 18.80 10.77 3.69
N HIS A 157 18.31 10.03 4.67
CA HIS A 157 17.60 8.77 4.43
C HIS A 157 16.20 9.03 3.87
N VAL A 158 15.64 8.11 3.08
CA VAL A 158 14.37 8.31 2.37
C VAL A 158 13.38 7.20 2.65
N LEU A 159 12.18 7.58 3.09
CA LEU A 159 10.96 6.78 3.01
C LEU A 159 10.03 7.45 1.98
N CYS A 160 9.85 6.83 0.82
CA CYS A 160 9.06 7.40 -0.28
C CYS A 160 7.72 6.67 -0.41
N GLU A 161 6.61 7.37 -0.54
CA GLU A 161 5.33 6.75 -0.86
C GLU A 161 5.38 5.98 -2.18
N LYS A 162 4.46 5.03 -2.29
CA LYS A 162 4.28 4.24 -3.51
C LYS A 162 3.41 5.02 -4.52
N LEU A 163 3.46 4.75 -5.82
CA LEU A 163 4.44 3.89 -6.50
C LEU A 163 5.84 4.55 -6.42
N MET A 164 6.90 3.73 -6.42
CA MET A 164 8.27 4.18 -6.18
C MET A 164 8.69 5.36 -7.07
N ALA A 165 8.41 5.28 -8.38
CA ALA A 165 8.64 6.35 -9.35
C ALA A 165 7.67 6.23 -10.54
N HIS A 166 7.71 7.20 -11.45
CA HIS A 166 6.86 7.25 -12.64
C HIS A 166 7.33 6.30 -13.74
N SER A 167 8.62 5.95 -13.75
CA SER A 167 9.23 4.97 -14.66
C SER A 167 10.16 3.98 -13.96
N ILE A 168 10.44 2.84 -14.60
CA ILE A 168 11.37 1.82 -14.11
C ILE A 168 12.81 2.34 -14.15
N ALA A 169 13.16 3.14 -15.16
CA ALA A 169 14.48 3.78 -15.24
C ALA A 169 14.75 4.66 -14.01
N GLU A 170 13.75 5.42 -13.56
CA GLU A 170 13.85 6.21 -12.35
C GLU A 170 13.92 5.36 -11.08
N CYS A 171 13.17 4.25 -11.00
CA CYS A 171 13.27 3.32 -9.88
C CYS A 171 14.71 2.79 -9.73
N LYS A 172 15.32 2.37 -10.85
CA LYS A 172 16.72 1.89 -10.89
C LYS A 172 17.70 2.97 -10.46
N GLU A 173 17.49 4.20 -10.92
CA GLU A 173 18.32 5.34 -10.54
C GLU A 173 18.23 5.65 -9.03
N MET A 174 17.03 5.62 -8.44
CA MET A 174 16.86 5.80 -6.99
C MET A 174 17.63 4.71 -6.21
N ILE A 175 17.57 3.45 -6.63
CA ILE A 175 18.31 2.33 -6.02
C ILE A 175 19.82 2.55 -6.14
N ARG A 176 20.30 2.97 -7.32
CA ARG A 176 21.72 3.27 -7.56
C ARG A 176 22.22 4.37 -6.62
N VAL A 177 21.50 5.49 -6.54
CA VAL A 177 21.88 6.62 -5.67
C VAL A 177 21.83 6.24 -4.19
N SER A 178 20.87 5.41 -3.77
CA SER A 178 20.83 4.86 -2.40
C SER A 178 22.11 4.12 -2.05
N LYS A 179 22.60 3.26 -2.95
CA LYS A 179 23.86 2.51 -2.78
C LYS A 179 25.07 3.43 -2.79
N GLU A 180 25.14 4.39 -3.71
CA GLU A 180 26.27 5.32 -3.84
C GLU A 180 26.43 6.27 -2.65
N THR A 181 25.32 6.73 -2.10
CA THR A 181 25.30 7.67 -0.96
C THR A 181 25.27 6.96 0.39
N ASN A 182 25.17 5.62 0.37
CA ASN A 182 24.91 4.77 1.53
C ASN A 182 23.73 5.27 2.38
N ARG A 183 22.64 5.68 1.71
CA ARG A 183 21.41 6.13 2.36
C ARG A 183 20.31 5.12 2.16
N VAL A 184 19.68 4.72 3.26
CA VAL A 184 18.47 3.89 3.27
C VAL A 184 17.39 4.49 2.36
N LEU A 185 16.86 3.65 1.48
CA LEU A 185 15.71 3.91 0.63
C LEU A 185 14.64 2.84 0.93
N ALA A 186 13.54 3.26 1.54
CA ALA A 186 12.35 2.47 1.76
C ALA A 186 11.18 3.03 0.94
N VAL A 187 10.25 2.16 0.55
CA VAL A 187 9.03 2.57 -0.16
C VAL A 187 7.78 2.18 0.61
N GLY A 188 6.79 3.09 0.64
CA GLY A 188 5.53 3.02 1.39
C GLY A 188 4.54 1.97 0.86
N HIS A 189 4.89 0.69 0.96
CA HIS A 189 3.95 -0.42 0.74
C HIS A 189 3.56 -1.02 2.10
N GLN A 190 2.61 -0.36 2.77
CA GLN A 190 2.22 -0.65 4.15
C GLN A 190 1.72 -2.08 4.40
N ARG A 191 1.31 -2.81 3.35
CA ARG A 191 0.86 -4.22 3.44
C ARG A 191 1.96 -5.16 3.94
N HIS A 192 3.23 -4.87 3.62
CA HIS A 192 4.38 -5.58 4.16
C HIS A 192 4.52 -5.45 5.68
N TYR A 193 3.83 -4.46 6.26
CA TYR A 193 3.82 -4.12 7.68
C TYR A 193 2.43 -4.30 8.32
N SER A 194 1.46 -4.88 7.59
CA SER A 194 0.14 -5.16 8.15
C SER A 194 0.14 -6.51 8.86
N ILE A 195 -0.15 -6.51 10.16
CA ILE A 195 -0.30 -7.73 10.97
C ILE A 195 -1.42 -8.62 10.40
N LEU A 196 -2.46 -8.03 9.83
CA LEU A 196 -3.56 -8.75 9.20
C LEU A 196 -3.06 -9.57 7.99
N TYR A 197 -2.29 -8.94 7.11
CA TYR A 197 -1.68 -9.61 5.96
C TYR A 197 -0.59 -10.59 6.37
N ALA A 198 0.20 -10.29 7.41
CA ALA A 198 1.21 -11.20 7.93
C ALA A 198 0.59 -12.53 8.40
N ASN A 199 -0.51 -12.46 9.17
CA ASN A 199 -1.24 -13.64 9.62
C ASN A 199 -1.89 -14.40 8.45
N ALA A 200 -2.52 -13.69 7.51
CA ALA A 200 -3.10 -14.33 6.32
C ALA A 200 -2.03 -15.05 5.48
N ASN A 201 -0.89 -14.41 5.28
CA ASN A 201 0.21 -14.97 4.51
C ASN A 201 0.88 -16.15 5.22
N ASP A 202 0.97 -16.13 6.55
CA ASP A 202 1.47 -17.26 7.33
C ASP A 202 0.58 -18.50 7.14
N LEU A 203 -0.75 -18.35 7.28
CA LEU A 203 -1.68 -19.45 7.01
C LEU A 203 -1.57 -19.99 5.58
N VAL A 204 -1.47 -19.09 4.60
CA VAL A 204 -1.23 -19.45 3.19
C VAL A 204 0.08 -20.21 3.02
N SER A 205 1.17 -19.73 3.62
CA SER A 205 2.51 -20.31 3.50
C SER A 205 2.62 -21.67 4.18
N GLN A 206 1.84 -21.92 5.23
CA GLN A 206 1.76 -23.25 5.84
C GLN A 206 1.02 -24.26 4.93
N GLY A 207 0.32 -23.77 3.90
CA GLY A 207 -0.38 -24.56 2.88
C GLY A 207 -1.90 -24.60 3.07
N LEU A 208 -2.50 -23.70 3.88
CA LEU A 208 -3.83 -23.92 4.45
C LEU A 208 -4.89 -23.99 3.36
N LEU A 209 -4.71 -23.20 2.31
CA LEU A 209 -5.57 -23.17 1.12
C LEU A 209 -5.22 -24.26 0.09
N GLY A 210 -4.18 -25.06 0.32
CA GLY A 210 -3.59 -25.94 -0.68
C GLY A 210 -2.94 -25.16 -1.82
N ASP A 211 -2.99 -25.70 -3.04
CA ASP A 211 -2.43 -25.04 -4.22
C ASP A 211 -3.25 -23.82 -4.64
N ILE A 212 -2.63 -22.64 -4.63
CA ILE A 212 -3.22 -21.39 -5.11
C ILE A 212 -3.02 -21.30 -6.63
N LYS A 213 -4.13 -21.25 -7.38
CA LYS A 213 -4.12 -21.12 -8.85
C LYS A 213 -4.84 -19.88 -9.36
N PHE A 214 -5.57 -19.18 -8.48
CA PHE A 214 -6.28 -17.98 -8.87
C PHE A 214 -6.36 -16.98 -7.73
N ILE A 215 -6.05 -15.72 -8.02
CA ILE A 215 -6.33 -14.58 -7.14
C ILE A 215 -7.15 -13.56 -7.91
N ARG A 216 -8.25 -13.11 -7.30
CA ARG A 216 -9.04 -11.99 -7.79
C ARG A 216 -8.85 -10.78 -6.90
N ALA A 217 -8.28 -9.72 -7.45
CA ALA A 217 -8.06 -8.48 -6.74
C ALA A 217 -8.86 -7.34 -7.37
N SER A 218 -9.29 -6.37 -6.56
CA SER A 218 -10.00 -5.21 -7.09
C SER A 218 -9.70 -3.93 -6.32
N TRP A 219 -9.88 -2.79 -6.99
CA TRP A 219 -10.05 -1.49 -6.34
C TRP A 219 -11.10 -0.65 -7.09
N HIS A 220 -12.36 -0.82 -6.70
CA HIS A 220 -13.53 -0.16 -7.23
C HIS A 220 -13.95 1.05 -6.38
N ARG A 221 -14.37 2.12 -7.07
CA ARG A 221 -14.83 3.39 -6.51
C ARG A 221 -15.99 3.91 -7.34
N ASN A 222 -16.79 4.79 -6.75
CA ASN A 222 -17.79 5.53 -7.49
C ASN A 222 -17.57 7.03 -7.32
N ASN A 223 -16.92 7.63 -8.32
CA ASN A 223 -16.65 9.06 -8.45
C ASN A 223 -17.62 9.74 -9.45
N SER A 224 -18.63 9.00 -9.95
CA SER A 224 -19.47 9.45 -11.07
C SER A 224 -20.52 10.48 -10.66
N PHE A 225 -20.87 10.57 -9.38
CA PHE A 225 -21.85 11.54 -8.91
C PHE A 225 -21.27 12.96 -8.84
N PRO A 226 -22.10 14.00 -9.03
CA PRO A 226 -21.66 15.39 -8.87
C PRO A 226 -21.01 15.64 -7.51
N ASN A 227 -19.85 16.32 -7.51
CA ASN A 227 -19.06 16.63 -6.31
C ASN A 227 -18.60 15.43 -5.47
N SER A 228 -18.70 14.19 -5.98
CA SER A 228 -18.25 12.98 -5.28
C SER A 228 -16.84 12.52 -5.69
N ASP A 229 -16.28 13.14 -6.72
CA ASP A 229 -15.02 12.71 -7.29
C ASP A 229 -13.84 13.10 -6.40
N SER A 230 -13.28 12.11 -5.71
CA SER A 230 -12.14 12.32 -4.82
C SER A 230 -10.83 12.70 -5.54
N TRP A 231 -10.75 12.51 -6.86
CA TRP A 231 -9.57 12.79 -7.67
C TRP A 231 -9.64 14.13 -8.39
N SER A 232 -10.85 14.68 -8.57
CA SER A 232 -11.08 16.00 -9.14
C SER A 232 -11.46 16.99 -8.05
N LYS A 233 -10.52 17.86 -7.70
CA LYS A 233 -10.65 18.87 -6.64
C LYS A 233 -10.70 20.25 -7.24
N LYS A 234 -11.49 21.13 -6.62
CA LYS A 234 -11.44 22.57 -6.89
C LYS A 234 -10.17 23.16 -6.32
N VAL A 235 -9.62 24.17 -6.99
CA VAL A 235 -8.47 24.93 -6.50
C VAL A 235 -8.87 25.68 -5.22
N PRO A 236 -8.23 25.42 -4.07
CA PRO A 236 -8.46 26.21 -2.86
C PRO A 236 -8.06 27.66 -3.09
N GLN A 237 -8.83 28.61 -2.54
CA GLN A 237 -8.51 30.04 -2.67
C GLN A 237 -7.12 30.38 -2.12
N GLU A 238 -6.69 29.67 -1.08
CA GLU A 238 -5.37 29.85 -0.43
C GLU A 238 -4.21 29.47 -1.38
N ASP A 239 -4.44 28.58 -2.34
CA ASP A 239 -3.43 28.14 -3.31
C ASP A 239 -3.39 29.04 -4.56
N SER A 240 -4.36 29.96 -4.74
CA SER A 240 -4.49 30.78 -5.95
C SER A 240 -3.29 31.69 -6.26
N GLN A 241 -2.44 31.94 -5.26
CA GLN A 241 -1.24 32.76 -5.38
C GLN A 241 -0.04 32.00 -5.98
N LEU A 242 -0.15 30.67 -6.16
CA LEU A 242 0.90 29.86 -6.79
C LEU A 242 0.90 30.08 -8.30
N ALA A 243 1.73 31.01 -8.76
CA ALA A 243 1.76 31.45 -10.16
C ALA A 243 2.73 30.66 -11.07
N ASP A 244 3.85 30.16 -10.53
CA ASP A 244 4.90 29.48 -11.31
C ASP A 244 5.08 28.03 -10.81
N VAL A 245 4.19 27.16 -11.27
CA VAL A 245 4.22 25.72 -10.98
C VAL A 245 4.97 24.93 -12.05
N GLN A 246 5.26 25.55 -13.19
CA GLN A 246 6.01 24.96 -14.31
C GLN A 246 7.43 24.60 -13.90
N LYS A 247 8.07 25.41 -13.06
CA LYS A 247 9.40 25.08 -12.49
C LYS A 247 9.43 23.75 -11.71
N TRP A 248 8.27 23.29 -11.23
CA TRP A 248 8.13 22.03 -10.49
C TRP A 248 7.57 20.89 -11.36
N GLY A 249 7.48 21.09 -12.68
CA GLY A 249 7.05 20.07 -13.64
C GLY A 249 5.55 20.04 -13.93
N PHE A 250 4.76 20.98 -13.41
CA PHE A 250 3.31 21.05 -13.62
C PHE A 250 2.94 22.14 -14.63
N ASP A 251 2.10 21.81 -15.60
CA ASP A 251 1.69 22.74 -16.67
C ASP A 251 0.77 23.87 -16.15
N SER A 252 0.02 23.59 -15.07
CA SER A 252 -0.90 24.53 -14.44
C SER A 252 -1.15 24.17 -12.98
N LEU A 253 -1.71 25.12 -12.21
CA LEU A 253 -2.12 24.89 -10.82
C LEU A 253 -3.20 23.80 -10.73
N ASP A 254 -4.07 23.71 -11.72
CA ASP A 254 -5.06 22.62 -11.84
C ASP A 254 -4.36 21.26 -11.98
N GLN A 255 -3.33 21.15 -12.83
CA GLN A 255 -2.57 19.92 -12.98
C GLN A 255 -1.80 19.55 -11.70
N LEU A 256 -1.27 20.52 -10.95
CA LEU A 256 -0.63 20.25 -9.64
C LEU A 256 -1.64 19.68 -8.63
N ILE A 257 -2.84 20.24 -8.56
CA ILE A 257 -3.86 19.85 -7.59
C ILE A 257 -4.51 18.51 -7.99
N ASN A 258 -4.79 18.35 -9.27
CA ASN A 258 -5.47 17.20 -9.86
C ASN A 258 -4.49 16.25 -10.57
N TRP A 259 -3.26 16.17 -10.08
CA TRP A 259 -2.13 15.47 -10.73
C TRP A 259 -2.44 14.02 -11.14
N ARG A 260 -3.27 13.31 -10.39
CA ARG A 260 -3.67 11.93 -10.72
C ARG A 260 -4.41 11.82 -12.06
N LEU A 261 -5.05 12.89 -12.52
CA LEU A 261 -5.88 12.87 -13.72
C LEU A 261 -5.09 12.95 -15.03
N PHE A 262 -3.80 13.28 -14.97
CA PHE A 262 -2.97 13.56 -16.13
C PHE A 262 -1.84 12.52 -16.25
N ARG A 263 -1.57 12.02 -17.46
CA ARG A 263 -0.55 10.99 -17.68
C ARG A 263 0.86 11.48 -17.39
N LYS A 264 1.08 12.79 -17.52
CA LYS A 264 2.37 13.44 -17.24
C LYS A 264 2.73 13.37 -15.76
N THR A 265 1.75 13.46 -14.86
CA THR A 265 1.98 13.68 -13.42
C THR A 265 1.54 12.50 -12.55
N GLY A 266 0.53 11.75 -12.97
CA GLY A 266 0.10 10.49 -12.35
C GLY A 266 0.43 9.25 -13.19
N GLY A 267 0.22 8.06 -12.62
CA GLY A 267 0.48 6.79 -13.31
C GLY A 267 -0.79 5.99 -13.68
N GLY A 268 -1.97 6.59 -13.55
CA GLY A 268 -3.26 5.95 -13.81
C GLY A 268 -3.62 4.87 -12.79
N LEU A 269 -4.73 4.16 -13.01
CA LEU A 269 -5.29 3.25 -12.00
C LEU A 269 -4.34 2.11 -11.59
N MET A 270 -3.47 1.63 -12.48
CA MET A 270 -2.49 0.60 -12.12
C MET A 270 -1.43 1.12 -11.14
N ALA A 271 -0.84 2.30 -11.36
CA ALA A 271 0.16 2.84 -10.45
C ALA A 271 -0.47 3.37 -9.15
N GLU A 272 -1.61 4.06 -9.26
CA GLU A 272 -2.25 4.71 -8.12
C GLU A 272 -2.97 3.73 -7.19
N LEU A 273 -3.52 2.63 -7.74
CA LEU A 273 -4.33 1.67 -6.98
C LEU A 273 -3.82 0.24 -7.18
N GLY A 274 -3.59 -0.19 -8.42
CA GLY A 274 -3.24 -1.57 -8.76
C GLY A 274 -1.97 -2.08 -8.10
N SER A 275 -0.95 -1.23 -7.93
CA SER A 275 0.32 -1.61 -7.30
C SER A 275 0.10 -2.20 -5.90
N HIS A 276 -0.85 -1.68 -5.12
CA HIS A 276 -1.18 -2.20 -3.79
C HIS A 276 -1.74 -3.63 -3.84
N GLN A 277 -2.67 -3.91 -4.75
CA GLN A 277 -3.27 -5.24 -4.89
C GLN A 277 -2.28 -6.24 -5.46
N LEU A 278 -1.46 -5.84 -6.43
CA LEU A 278 -0.50 -6.73 -7.07
C LEU A 278 0.67 -7.08 -6.14
N ASP A 279 1.11 -6.14 -5.31
CA ASP A 279 2.04 -6.40 -4.21
C ASP A 279 1.47 -7.46 -3.25
N ALA A 280 0.22 -7.29 -2.80
CA ALA A 280 -0.47 -8.27 -1.96
C ALA A 280 -0.55 -9.66 -2.61
N CYS A 281 -0.86 -9.73 -3.89
CA CYS A 281 -0.92 -10.99 -4.64
C CYS A 281 0.46 -11.68 -4.66
N SER A 282 1.53 -10.92 -4.86
CA SER A 282 2.90 -11.42 -4.87
C SER A 282 3.31 -11.97 -3.50
N ILE A 283 2.89 -11.30 -2.41
CA ILE A 283 3.06 -11.81 -1.03
C ILE A 283 2.42 -13.20 -0.89
N PHE A 284 1.15 -13.35 -1.26
CA PHE A 284 0.43 -14.63 -1.11
C PHE A 284 0.97 -15.74 -2.02
N LEU A 285 1.35 -15.42 -3.27
CA LEU A 285 1.87 -16.42 -4.22
C LEU A 285 3.30 -16.87 -3.89
N SER A 286 4.06 -16.04 -3.16
CA SER A 286 5.37 -16.42 -2.67
C SER A 286 5.31 -17.64 -1.74
N GLN A 287 4.23 -17.78 -0.94
CA GLN A 287 4.02 -18.93 -0.04
C GLN A 287 5.26 -19.24 0.83
N GLY A 288 5.85 -18.20 1.42
CA GLY A 288 7.05 -18.31 2.26
C GLY A 288 8.38 -18.47 1.51
N ARG A 289 8.38 -18.51 0.16
CA ARG A 289 9.59 -18.49 -0.68
C ARG A 289 10.13 -17.08 -0.88
N SER A 290 11.15 -16.97 -1.73
CA SER A 290 11.53 -15.71 -2.37
C SER A 290 10.32 -15.14 -3.12
N GLU A 291 10.32 -13.82 -3.25
CA GLU A 291 9.30 -13.11 -3.99
C GLU A 291 9.18 -13.64 -5.42
N VAL A 292 7.95 -13.86 -5.87
CA VAL A 292 7.64 -14.35 -7.21
C VAL A 292 7.31 -13.17 -8.11
N HIS A 293 7.91 -13.14 -9.30
CA HIS A 293 7.63 -12.15 -10.32
C HIS A 293 6.68 -12.73 -11.36
N PRO A 294 5.79 -11.92 -11.96
CA PRO A 294 4.89 -12.42 -13.00
C PRO A 294 5.65 -12.84 -14.26
N VAL A 295 5.06 -13.80 -14.98
CA VAL A 295 5.52 -14.30 -16.29
C VAL A 295 5.01 -13.40 -17.41
N ALA A 296 3.73 -13.02 -17.38
CA ALA A 296 3.13 -12.18 -18.41
C ALA A 296 1.93 -11.38 -17.91
N VAL A 297 1.55 -10.35 -18.66
CA VAL A 297 0.35 -9.56 -18.44
C VAL A 297 -0.36 -9.22 -19.74
N GLN A 298 -1.69 -9.20 -19.70
CA GLN A 298 -2.56 -8.64 -20.75
C GLN A 298 -3.77 -7.96 -20.13
N GLY A 299 -4.41 -7.04 -20.84
CA GLY A 299 -5.61 -6.40 -20.32
C GLY A 299 -6.20 -5.31 -21.19
N TYR A 300 -7.22 -4.67 -20.63
CA TYR A 300 -7.93 -3.54 -21.20
C TYR A 300 -7.90 -2.36 -20.22
N GLY A 301 -7.58 -1.17 -20.74
CA GLY A 301 -7.69 0.10 -20.06
C GLY A 301 -8.34 1.12 -20.99
N GLY A 302 -9.26 1.93 -20.46
CA GLY A 302 -9.92 2.94 -21.27
C GLY A 302 -10.68 4.00 -20.49
N LYS A 303 -11.02 5.07 -21.20
CA LYS A 303 -12.00 6.07 -20.77
C LYS A 303 -13.37 5.69 -21.31
N ASN A 304 -14.17 5.09 -20.44
CA ASN A 304 -15.48 4.54 -20.78
C ASN A 304 -16.64 5.40 -20.25
N PHE A 305 -16.35 6.40 -19.42
CA PHE A 305 -17.35 7.26 -18.79
C PHE A 305 -16.95 8.74 -18.82
N TYR A 306 -15.73 9.07 -18.38
CA TYR A 306 -15.27 10.45 -18.30
C TYR A 306 -14.73 10.92 -19.65
N GLY A 307 -15.20 12.08 -20.11
CA GLY A 307 -14.86 12.62 -21.43
C GLY A 307 -15.59 11.92 -22.59
N VAL A 308 -16.62 11.10 -22.30
CA VAL A 308 -17.35 10.32 -23.31
C VAL A 308 -18.68 10.98 -23.66
N LYS A 309 -18.86 11.37 -24.92
CA LYS A 309 -20.08 12.03 -25.41
C LYS A 309 -21.32 11.16 -25.18
N GLY A 310 -22.34 11.72 -24.54
CA GLY A 310 -23.61 11.05 -24.27
C GLY A 310 -23.61 10.10 -23.07
N VAL A 311 -22.52 10.02 -22.29
CA VAL A 311 -22.40 9.16 -21.11
C VAL A 311 -22.23 10.01 -19.85
N GLY A 312 -23.08 9.78 -18.84
CA GLY A 312 -23.05 10.55 -17.60
C GLY A 312 -23.56 11.99 -17.74
N SER A 313 -23.42 12.78 -16.67
CA SER A 313 -23.81 14.20 -16.65
C SER A 313 -22.86 15.06 -17.49
N GLU A 314 -23.32 16.27 -17.86
CA GLU A 314 -22.56 17.16 -18.76
C GLU A 314 -21.15 17.50 -18.25
N ASP A 315 -20.98 17.64 -16.92
CA ASP A 315 -19.67 17.85 -16.30
C ASP A 315 -18.73 16.66 -16.51
N LYS A 316 -19.25 15.42 -16.50
CA LYS A 316 -18.46 14.20 -16.71
C LYS A 316 -18.09 14.00 -18.17
N GLN A 317 -18.96 14.43 -19.08
CA GLN A 317 -18.67 14.44 -20.52
C GLN A 317 -17.57 15.46 -20.88
N LYS A 318 -17.43 16.54 -20.09
CA LYS A 318 -16.41 17.59 -20.27
C LYS A 318 -15.18 17.40 -19.37
N ASP A 319 -15.11 16.29 -18.64
CA ASP A 319 -14.01 16.01 -17.71
C ASP A 319 -12.68 15.90 -18.48
N PRO A 320 -11.64 16.65 -18.08
CA PRO A 320 -10.40 16.75 -18.86
C PRO A 320 -9.43 15.58 -18.62
N ARG A 321 -9.76 14.59 -17.79
CA ARG A 321 -8.80 13.54 -17.43
C ARG A 321 -8.28 12.77 -18.64
N GLU A 322 -7.00 12.47 -18.58
CA GLU A 322 -6.28 11.72 -19.62
C GLU A 322 -6.19 10.23 -19.29
N ILE A 323 -6.17 9.90 -18.00
CA ILE A 323 -6.06 8.54 -17.50
C ILE A 323 -7.34 7.72 -17.75
N ASP A 324 -7.17 6.41 -17.75
CA ASP A 324 -8.27 5.46 -17.85
C ASP A 324 -9.18 5.52 -16.62
N ASP A 325 -10.48 5.33 -16.83
CA ASP A 325 -11.48 5.27 -15.75
C ASP A 325 -11.91 3.86 -15.38
N GLN A 326 -11.53 2.90 -16.23
CA GLN A 326 -11.71 1.47 -16.02
C GLN A 326 -10.49 0.71 -16.54
N VAL A 327 -9.97 -0.20 -15.72
CA VAL A 327 -8.89 -1.13 -16.09
C VAL A 327 -9.23 -2.54 -15.65
N TYR A 328 -8.86 -3.51 -16.48
CA TYR A 328 -9.02 -4.94 -16.25
C TYR A 328 -7.78 -5.65 -16.79
N VAL A 329 -7.00 -6.28 -15.92
CA VAL A 329 -5.76 -6.97 -16.31
C VAL A 329 -5.75 -8.40 -15.78
N THR A 330 -5.11 -9.28 -16.54
CA THR A 330 -4.80 -10.66 -16.14
C THR A 330 -3.29 -10.82 -16.17
N LEU A 331 -2.72 -11.21 -15.05
CA LEU A 331 -1.31 -11.55 -14.90
C LEU A 331 -1.18 -13.06 -14.71
N GLU A 332 -0.12 -13.61 -15.30
CA GLU A 332 0.32 -14.98 -15.12
C GLU A 332 1.48 -14.94 -14.13
N PHE A 333 1.41 -15.72 -13.06
CA PHE A 333 2.48 -15.88 -12.09
C PHE A 333 2.99 -17.32 -12.07
N PRO A 334 4.28 -17.54 -11.80
CA PRO A 334 4.81 -18.88 -11.65
C PRO A 334 4.24 -19.54 -10.39
N GLY A 335 3.75 -20.76 -10.54
CA GLY A 335 3.37 -21.61 -9.43
C GLY A 335 4.57 -22.11 -8.63
N ARG A 336 4.37 -23.19 -7.88
CA ARG A 336 5.42 -23.73 -6.99
C ARG A 336 6.48 -24.50 -7.77
N ASN A 337 6.04 -25.22 -8.80
CA ASN A 337 6.84 -26.14 -9.60
C ASN A 337 7.06 -25.60 -11.03
N TYR A 338 6.87 -24.29 -11.25
CA TYR A 338 6.93 -23.67 -12.58
C TYR A 338 8.25 -23.94 -13.32
N GLU A 339 9.38 -23.98 -12.59
CA GLU A 339 10.69 -24.29 -13.15
C GLU A 339 10.80 -25.73 -13.68
N GLU A 340 9.99 -26.66 -13.15
CA GLU A 340 9.94 -28.06 -13.58
C GLU A 340 8.86 -28.27 -14.64
N ASP A 341 7.72 -27.58 -14.51
CA ASP A 341 6.59 -27.63 -15.43
C ASP A 341 5.99 -26.24 -15.61
N HIS A 342 6.23 -25.64 -16.79
CA HIS A 342 5.71 -24.32 -17.15
C HIS A 342 4.18 -24.25 -17.26
N ASN A 343 3.46 -25.36 -17.14
CA ASN A 343 1.99 -25.35 -16.98
C ASN A 343 1.55 -24.98 -15.56
N ASP A 344 2.46 -25.01 -14.57
CA ASP A 344 2.17 -24.59 -13.21
C ASP A 344 2.10 -23.05 -13.12
N ILE A 345 0.97 -22.50 -13.55
CA ILE A 345 0.67 -21.06 -13.53
C ILE A 345 -0.43 -20.75 -12.51
N ALA A 346 -0.25 -19.65 -11.78
CA ALA A 346 -1.31 -19.01 -11.02
C ALA A 346 -1.79 -17.75 -11.75
N ILE A 347 -3.11 -17.60 -11.91
CA ILE A 347 -3.70 -16.45 -12.58
C ILE A 347 -4.07 -15.38 -11.55
N VAL A 348 -3.71 -14.13 -11.81
CA VAL A 348 -4.15 -12.98 -11.02
C VAL A 348 -4.96 -12.08 -11.92
N THR A 349 -6.23 -11.84 -11.58
CA THR A 349 -7.04 -10.81 -12.25
C THR A 349 -7.15 -9.59 -11.35
N TYR A 350 -6.91 -8.41 -11.91
CA TYR A 350 -7.13 -7.14 -11.24
C TYR A 350 -8.12 -6.27 -12.01
N SER A 351 -9.05 -5.64 -11.31
CA SER A 351 -9.94 -4.63 -11.87
C SER A 351 -10.02 -3.37 -11.03
N SER A 352 -10.04 -2.22 -11.69
CA SER A 352 -10.35 -0.94 -11.06
C SER A 352 -11.37 -0.18 -11.90
N ILE A 353 -12.42 0.27 -11.23
CA ILE A 353 -13.60 0.91 -11.83
C ILE A 353 -13.88 2.18 -11.04
N ASN A 354 -14.06 3.32 -11.71
CA ASN A 354 -14.35 4.61 -11.06
C ASN A 354 -15.82 5.03 -11.08
N THR A 355 -16.71 4.18 -11.55
CA THR A 355 -18.15 4.45 -11.71
C THR A 355 -19.05 3.50 -10.92
N ASN A 356 -18.46 2.52 -10.23
CA ASN A 356 -19.16 1.56 -9.40
C ASN A 356 -18.24 1.08 -8.28
N ARG A 357 -18.78 0.94 -7.07
CA ARG A 357 -18.02 0.60 -5.85
C ARG A 357 -18.32 -0.80 -5.29
N LEU A 358 -19.18 -1.58 -5.94
CA LEU A 358 -19.43 -2.95 -5.50
C LEU A 358 -18.09 -3.74 -5.48
N GLU A 359 -17.82 -4.47 -4.39
CA GLU A 359 -16.52 -5.10 -4.12
C GLU A 359 -15.37 -4.05 -4.10
N PRO A 360 -15.34 -3.19 -3.05
CA PRO A 360 -14.57 -1.94 -3.05
C PRO A 360 -13.08 -2.15 -3.22
N TYR A 361 -12.37 -2.81 -2.28
CA TYR A 361 -11.00 -3.22 -2.52
C TYR A 361 -10.61 -4.37 -1.62
N GLY A 362 -9.69 -5.20 -2.10
CA GLY A 362 -9.21 -6.39 -1.44
C GLY A 362 -8.80 -7.48 -2.42
N GLU A 363 -8.47 -8.65 -1.90
CA GLU A 363 -8.00 -9.81 -2.63
C GLU A 363 -8.80 -11.05 -2.21
N THR A 364 -9.22 -11.86 -3.18
CA THR A 364 -9.79 -13.19 -2.94
C THR A 364 -8.83 -14.22 -3.49
N ILE A 365 -8.26 -15.02 -2.58
CA ILE A 365 -7.26 -16.04 -2.86
C ILE A 365 -7.97 -17.38 -2.92
N TYR A 366 -7.98 -18.00 -4.09
CA TYR A 366 -8.59 -19.29 -4.34
C TYR A 366 -7.52 -20.38 -4.35
N GLY A 367 -7.53 -21.21 -3.30
CA GLY A 367 -6.74 -22.41 -3.24
C GLY A 367 -7.59 -23.68 -3.39
N SER A 368 -6.95 -24.77 -3.79
CA SER A 368 -7.58 -26.09 -3.98
C SER A 368 -8.33 -26.65 -2.76
N ARG A 369 -8.12 -26.11 -1.55
CA ARG A 369 -8.73 -26.58 -0.29
C ARG A 369 -9.55 -25.53 0.43
N GLY A 370 -9.47 -24.26 0.01
CA GLY A 370 -10.18 -23.18 0.65
C GLY A 370 -9.96 -21.83 -0.03
N THR A 371 -10.80 -20.88 0.37
CA THR A 371 -10.77 -19.51 -0.11
C THR A 371 -10.49 -18.57 1.06
N LEU A 372 -9.54 -17.65 0.87
CA LEU A 372 -9.26 -16.55 1.79
C LEU A 372 -9.65 -15.24 1.15
N ILE A 373 -10.40 -14.40 1.86
CA ILE A 373 -10.85 -13.09 1.37
C ILE A 373 -10.29 -12.02 2.29
N THR A 374 -9.42 -11.16 1.78
CA THR A 374 -9.06 -9.90 2.41
C THR A 374 -10.04 -8.82 1.93
N GLU A 375 -10.70 -8.12 2.85
CA GLU A 375 -11.66 -7.07 2.53
C GLU A 375 -11.26 -5.76 3.22
N LEU A 376 -11.17 -4.70 2.41
CA LEU A 376 -10.87 -3.33 2.86
C LEU A 376 -9.57 -3.18 3.66
N GLU A 377 -8.63 -4.12 3.53
CA GLU A 377 -7.42 -4.22 4.38
C GLU A 377 -7.72 -4.28 5.89
N GLN A 378 -8.95 -4.63 6.28
CA GLN A 378 -9.42 -4.57 7.67
C GLN A 378 -9.97 -5.90 8.16
N LYS A 379 -10.42 -6.76 7.25
CA LYS A 379 -11.03 -8.04 7.57
C LYS A 379 -10.43 -9.13 6.71
N VAL A 380 -10.25 -10.30 7.31
CA VAL A 380 -9.93 -11.52 6.59
C VAL A 380 -11.00 -12.56 6.91
N MET A 381 -11.49 -13.22 5.88
CA MET A 381 -12.46 -14.30 5.98
C MET A 381 -11.86 -15.57 5.39
N LEU A 382 -12.10 -16.70 6.04
CA LEU A 382 -11.61 -18.00 5.61
C LEU A 382 -12.78 -18.97 5.40
N TYR A 383 -12.84 -19.54 4.20
CA TYR A 383 -13.83 -20.53 3.79
C TYR A 383 -13.12 -21.80 3.34
N LYS A 384 -13.65 -22.95 3.76
CA LYS A 384 -13.14 -24.25 3.34
C LYS A 384 -13.96 -24.76 2.15
N GLU A 385 -13.31 -25.46 1.23
CA GLU A 385 -14.01 -26.22 0.19
C GLU A 385 -14.76 -27.42 0.78
N GLU A 386 -15.89 -27.76 0.17
CA GLU A 386 -16.65 -28.97 0.52
C GLU A 386 -15.90 -30.20 -0.01
N GLY A 387 -15.37 -31.04 0.89
CA GLY A 387 -14.63 -32.24 0.52
C GLY A 387 -14.39 -33.18 1.70
N GLY A 388 -14.35 -34.49 1.42
CA GLY A 388 -14.04 -35.52 2.41
C GLY A 388 -12.60 -35.45 2.92
N ASP A 389 -12.31 -36.13 4.04
CA ASP A 389 -10.94 -36.36 4.52
C ASP A 389 -10.15 -37.05 3.39
N THR A 390 -9.31 -36.32 2.67
CA THR A 390 -8.40 -36.94 1.71
C THR A 390 -7.29 -37.61 2.52
N GLY A 391 -7.41 -38.94 2.66
CA GLY A 391 -6.36 -39.75 3.26
C GLY A 391 -5.07 -39.60 2.48
N GLY A 392 -4.03 -39.06 3.13
CA GLY A 392 -2.63 -39.16 2.71
C GLY A 392 -2.20 -38.20 1.58
N GLY A 393 -1.28 -37.29 1.89
CA GLY A 393 -0.57 -36.46 0.92
C GLY A 393 0.11 -35.24 1.55
N GLY A 394 1.31 -35.44 2.13
CA GLY A 394 2.19 -34.37 2.62
C GLY A 394 1.83 -33.79 4.00
N PRO A 395 2.79 -33.17 4.71
CA PRO A 395 2.70 -32.95 6.16
C PRO A 395 1.62 -31.92 6.54
N GLY A 396 0.38 -32.40 6.70
CA GLY A 396 -0.40 -32.10 7.89
C GLY A 396 -1.38 -30.91 7.87
N GLN A 397 -1.93 -30.47 6.73
CA GLN A 397 -2.98 -29.44 6.77
C GLN A 397 -4.35 -29.92 6.31
N ARG A 398 -5.14 -30.29 7.32
CA ARG A 398 -6.60 -30.28 7.24
C ARG A 398 -7.05 -28.89 7.67
N LEU A 399 -7.81 -28.18 6.83
CA LEU A 399 -8.69 -27.10 7.31
C LEU A 399 -9.71 -27.75 8.26
N ARG A 400 -9.46 -27.71 9.57
CA ARG A 400 -10.45 -28.09 10.59
C ARG A 400 -11.15 -26.80 11.02
N VAL A 401 -12.40 -26.63 10.58
CA VAL A 401 -13.31 -25.67 11.22
C VAL A 401 -13.61 -26.22 12.61
N VAL A 402 -13.44 -25.40 13.66
CA VAL A 402 -13.75 -25.79 15.03
C VAL A 402 -15.27 -25.98 15.14
N GLN A 403 -15.72 -27.20 15.44
CA GLN A 403 -17.05 -27.36 16.01
C GLN A 403 -17.01 -26.87 17.45
N ARG A 404 -17.92 -25.97 17.82
CA ARG A 404 -18.14 -25.51 19.19
C ARG A 404 -18.26 -26.71 20.14
N GLU A 405 -17.36 -26.82 21.12
CA GLU A 405 -17.72 -27.42 22.40
C GLU A 405 -18.51 -26.37 23.18
N SER A 406 -19.73 -26.73 23.58
CA SER A 406 -20.63 -25.92 24.39
C SER A 406 -20.00 -25.63 25.75
N GLY A 407 -19.41 -24.44 25.92
CA GLY A 407 -18.98 -23.98 27.25
C GLY A 407 -17.75 -23.08 27.25
N GLY A 408 -17.84 -21.89 26.66
CA GLY A 408 -16.84 -20.83 26.81
C GLY A 408 -17.48 -19.48 26.54
N GLY A 409 -17.52 -18.61 27.55
CA GLY A 409 -18.14 -17.29 27.46
C GLY A 409 -17.48 -16.38 26.41
N PRO A 410 -18.16 -15.29 26.02
CA PRO A 410 -17.77 -14.48 24.87
C PRO A 410 -16.46 -13.73 25.14
N VAL A 411 -15.49 -13.90 24.24
CA VAL A 411 -14.33 -13.02 24.14
C VAL A 411 -14.56 -12.12 22.94
N VAL A 412 -14.86 -10.85 23.23
CA VAL A 412 -14.92 -9.65 22.36
C VAL A 412 -15.57 -9.87 20.98
N SER A 413 -16.85 -9.50 20.91
CA SER A 413 -17.63 -9.44 19.68
C SER A 413 -17.09 -8.39 18.70
N THR A 414 -16.74 -8.81 17.47
CA THR A 414 -16.67 -7.93 16.30
C THR A 414 -17.92 -8.15 15.45
N SER A 415 -19.07 -7.66 15.91
CA SER A 415 -20.32 -7.76 15.14
C SER A 415 -20.77 -6.36 14.71
N PRO A 416 -20.99 -6.09 13.40
CA PRO A 416 -21.60 -4.85 12.96
C PRO A 416 -23.11 -5.07 12.78
N SER A 417 -23.93 -4.49 13.67
CA SER A 417 -25.37 -4.36 13.42
C SER A 417 -25.74 -2.89 13.24
N LEU A 418 -26.35 -2.57 12.09
CA LEU A 418 -26.84 -1.25 11.71
C LEU A 418 -28.22 -0.93 12.35
N ALA A 419 -28.28 0.25 12.99
CA ALA A 419 -29.41 1.20 13.11
C ALA A 419 -30.59 0.90 14.07
N PRO A 420 -31.47 1.90 14.37
CA PRO A 420 -31.21 3.04 15.26
C PRO A 420 -32.24 3.12 16.41
N ALA A 421 -31.81 3.37 17.64
CA ALA A 421 -32.70 3.85 18.71
C ALA A 421 -31.91 4.62 19.78
N ALA A 422 -32.51 5.71 20.25
CA ALA A 422 -31.88 6.70 21.11
C ALA A 422 -31.62 6.22 22.55
N ALA A 423 -30.55 6.80 23.11
CA ALA A 423 -30.30 7.07 24.53
C ALA A 423 -30.23 5.89 25.51
N ALA A 424 -29.00 5.46 25.83
CA ALA A 424 -28.53 5.32 27.22
C ALA A 424 -27.00 5.33 27.24
N ALA A 425 -26.44 6.23 28.05
CA ALA A 425 -25.01 6.48 28.15
C ALA A 425 -24.27 5.31 28.81
N SER A 426 -23.36 4.69 28.06
CA SER A 426 -22.13 4.09 28.57
C SER A 426 -21.10 4.22 27.44
N GLY A 427 -19.97 4.86 27.72
CA GLY A 427 -18.96 5.17 26.69
C GLY A 427 -18.41 3.87 26.06
N PRO A 428 -18.13 3.85 24.75
CA PRO A 428 -17.61 2.65 24.11
C PRO A 428 -16.21 2.38 24.67
N ALA A 429 -15.99 1.15 25.16
CA ALA A 429 -14.66 0.58 25.22
C ALA A 429 -14.06 0.72 23.81
N SER A 430 -12.90 1.37 23.70
CA SER A 430 -12.27 1.60 22.41
C SER A 430 -11.98 0.25 21.74
N GLU A 431 -12.67 -0.03 20.63
CA GLU A 431 -12.27 -1.07 19.69
C GLU A 431 -10.83 -0.75 19.25
N GLU A 432 -9.85 -1.58 19.64
CA GLU A 432 -8.49 -1.46 19.13
C GLU A 432 -8.53 -1.71 17.62
N LYS A 433 -8.33 -0.66 16.84
CA LYS A 433 -8.34 -0.74 15.38
C LYS A 433 -7.12 -1.51 14.90
N VAL A 434 -7.35 -2.45 13.98
CA VAL A 434 -6.28 -3.21 13.31
C VAL A 434 -5.33 -2.25 12.61
N SER A 435 -4.03 -2.37 12.91
CA SER A 435 -3.02 -1.56 12.24
C SER A 435 -3.01 -1.84 10.72
N ARG A 436 -2.94 -0.77 9.93
CA ARG A 436 -2.76 -0.83 8.48
C ARG A 436 -1.28 -0.93 8.06
N GLY A 437 -0.36 -0.90 9.02
CA GLY A 437 1.09 -1.05 8.80
C GLY A 437 1.90 0.24 8.67
N TYR A 438 1.24 1.41 8.58
CA TYR A 438 1.95 2.70 8.45
C TYR A 438 2.87 3.00 9.64
N THR A 439 2.39 2.73 10.86
CA THR A 439 3.16 2.99 12.08
C THR A 439 4.39 2.07 12.10
N GLU A 440 4.18 0.78 11.90
CA GLU A 440 5.22 -0.26 11.93
C GLU A 440 6.27 -0.07 10.83
N GLU A 441 5.87 0.42 9.65
CA GLU A 441 6.78 0.80 8.57
C GLU A 441 7.74 1.93 9.01
N MET A 442 7.19 3.00 9.61
CA MET A 442 8.00 4.12 10.11
C MET A 442 8.87 3.71 11.31
N GLU A 443 8.37 2.86 12.21
CA GLU A 443 9.16 2.30 13.31
C GLU A 443 10.35 1.51 12.78
N HIS A 444 10.12 0.58 11.84
CA HIS A 444 11.16 -0.25 11.27
C HIS A 444 12.20 0.56 10.48
N PHE A 445 11.75 1.59 9.75
CA PHE A 445 12.62 2.52 9.03
C PHE A 445 13.55 3.28 9.99
N ALA A 446 13.02 3.88 11.06
CA ALA A 446 13.83 4.55 12.07
C ALA A 446 14.79 3.58 12.78
N TRP A 447 14.30 2.39 13.12
CA TRP A 447 15.12 1.36 13.77
C TRP A 447 16.29 0.93 12.87
N ASN A 448 16.06 0.70 11.58
CA ASN A 448 17.13 0.35 10.62
C ASN A 448 18.25 1.39 10.60
N ILE A 449 17.88 2.67 10.53
CA ILE A 449 18.83 3.79 10.47
C ILE A 449 19.61 3.91 11.78
N ARG A 450 18.91 3.87 12.92
CA ARG A 450 19.54 4.04 14.24
C ARG A 450 20.45 2.87 14.63
N ASN A 451 20.14 1.67 14.15
CA ASN A 451 20.98 0.48 14.36
C ASN A 451 22.03 0.27 13.26
N ASN A 452 22.15 1.20 12.30
CA ASN A 452 23.09 1.11 11.18
C ASN A 452 22.99 -0.23 10.43
N VAL A 453 21.77 -0.73 10.22
CA VAL A 453 21.54 -1.97 9.49
C VAL A 453 22.08 -1.80 8.05
N PRO A 454 23.00 -2.66 7.58
CA PRO A 454 23.58 -2.53 6.25
C PRO A 454 22.52 -2.60 5.14
N LEU A 455 22.69 -1.82 4.08
CA LEU A 455 21.85 -1.90 2.89
C LEU A 455 21.90 -3.32 2.30
N GLY A 456 20.74 -3.83 1.87
CA GLY A 456 20.63 -5.20 1.34
C GLY A 456 20.59 -6.30 2.40
N THR A 457 20.54 -5.96 3.69
CA THR A 457 20.30 -6.96 4.74
C THR A 457 18.97 -7.69 4.47
N PRO A 458 18.94 -9.04 4.51
CA PRO A 458 17.70 -9.79 4.33
C PRO A 458 16.65 -9.50 5.41
N ARG A 459 15.36 -9.61 5.07
CA ARG A 459 14.24 -9.31 5.97
C ARG A 459 14.24 -10.14 7.26
N GLU A 460 14.64 -11.40 7.16
CA GLU A 460 14.75 -12.33 8.28
C GLU A 460 15.90 -11.98 9.24
N LYS A 461 16.78 -11.05 8.84
CA LYS A 461 17.86 -10.49 9.65
C LYS A 461 17.61 -9.03 10.03
N GLY A 462 16.37 -8.55 9.96
CA GLY A 462 15.99 -7.19 10.34
C GLY A 462 16.17 -6.13 9.24
N GLY A 463 16.42 -6.55 8.00
CA GLY A 463 16.40 -5.63 6.86
C GLY A 463 14.99 -5.17 6.51
N LEU A 464 14.88 -4.02 5.85
CA LEU A 464 13.61 -3.43 5.40
C LEU A 464 12.70 -4.46 4.70
N ARG A 465 11.39 -4.37 4.96
CA ARG A 465 10.41 -5.25 4.30
C ARG A 465 10.14 -4.84 2.85
N CYS A 466 10.20 -3.54 2.55
CA CYS A 466 10.05 -3.00 1.19
C CYS A 466 11.22 -2.04 0.85
N PRO A 467 12.42 -2.58 0.59
CA PRO A 467 13.52 -1.80 0.02
C PRO A 467 13.21 -1.42 -1.45
N GLY A 468 14.02 -0.53 -2.02
CA GLY A 468 13.83 -0.07 -3.40
C GLY A 468 13.72 -1.19 -4.44
N GLU A 469 14.52 -2.26 -4.33
CA GLU A 469 14.47 -3.41 -5.26
C GLU A 469 13.11 -4.10 -5.27
N ARG A 470 12.48 -4.27 -4.11
CA ARG A 470 11.15 -4.88 -4.01
C ARG A 470 10.08 -3.98 -4.59
N ALA A 471 10.10 -2.71 -4.20
CA ALA A 471 9.13 -1.72 -4.70
C ALA A 471 9.25 -1.50 -6.21
N MET A 472 10.44 -1.68 -6.78
CA MET A 472 10.64 -1.67 -8.22
C MET A 472 9.94 -2.85 -8.91
N ALA A 473 9.89 -4.03 -8.30
CA ALA A 473 9.12 -5.15 -8.85
C ALA A 473 7.63 -4.79 -8.98
N ASP A 474 7.04 -4.13 -7.98
CA ASP A 474 5.66 -3.64 -8.04
C ASP A 474 5.46 -2.57 -9.12
N ALA A 475 6.44 -1.67 -9.27
CA ALA A 475 6.43 -0.68 -10.33
C ALA A 475 6.47 -1.34 -11.72
N ILE A 476 7.31 -2.36 -11.90
CA ILE A 476 7.40 -3.15 -13.14
C ILE A 476 6.04 -3.77 -13.46
N MET A 477 5.37 -4.38 -12.48
CA MET A 477 4.03 -4.95 -12.69
C MET A 477 3.01 -3.90 -13.13
N ALA A 478 2.93 -2.78 -12.41
CA ALA A 478 1.94 -1.73 -12.68
C ALA A 478 2.19 -1.01 -14.01
N ILE A 479 3.44 -0.62 -14.30
CA ILE A 479 3.81 0.12 -15.50
C ILE A 479 3.73 -0.78 -16.74
N THR A 480 4.18 -2.05 -16.65
CA THR A 480 4.05 -3.01 -17.75
C THR A 480 2.58 -3.32 -18.05
N SER A 481 1.72 -3.38 -17.02
CA SER A 481 0.27 -3.50 -17.21
C SER A 481 -0.31 -2.33 -18.00
N ASN A 482 0.12 -1.09 -17.69
CA ASN A 482 -0.26 0.09 -18.48
C ASN A 482 0.20 -0.01 -19.94
N LEU A 483 1.42 -0.49 -20.19
CA LEU A 483 1.94 -0.72 -21.54
C LEU A 483 1.14 -1.80 -22.29
N ALA A 484 0.81 -2.92 -21.63
CA ALA A 484 0.01 -3.99 -22.22
C ALA A 484 -1.37 -3.50 -22.67
N MET A 485 -2.04 -2.69 -21.83
CA MET A 485 -3.32 -2.07 -22.16
C MET A 485 -3.19 -1.04 -23.31
N LYS A 486 -2.17 -0.17 -23.24
CA LYS A 486 -1.90 0.87 -24.25
C LYS A 486 -1.64 0.28 -25.63
N HIS A 487 -0.81 -0.75 -25.69
CA HIS A 487 -0.40 -1.40 -26.94
C HIS A 487 -1.28 -2.60 -27.31
N LYS A 488 -2.30 -2.91 -26.50
CA LYS A 488 -3.29 -3.99 -26.71
C LYS A 488 -2.64 -5.34 -27.00
N LYS A 489 -1.68 -5.72 -26.16
CA LYS A 489 -0.93 -6.96 -26.34
C LYS A 489 -0.61 -7.64 -25.02
N ARG A 490 -0.42 -8.95 -25.09
CA ARG A 490 0.23 -9.71 -24.02
C ARG A 490 1.72 -9.37 -24.02
N ILE A 491 2.24 -9.02 -22.86
CA ILE A 491 3.66 -8.72 -22.64
C ILE A 491 4.21 -9.75 -21.68
N GLU A 492 5.31 -10.40 -22.07
CA GLU A 492 6.11 -11.26 -21.19
C GLU A 492 7.09 -10.39 -20.41
N PHE A 493 7.19 -10.66 -19.12
CA PHE A 493 8.13 -9.96 -18.26
C PHE A 493 9.54 -10.50 -18.47
N LYS A 494 10.51 -9.59 -18.63
CA LYS A 494 11.92 -9.97 -18.80
C LYS A 494 12.66 -9.87 -17.47
N HIS A 495 13.51 -10.87 -17.18
CA HIS A 495 14.24 -10.94 -15.91
C HIS A 495 15.13 -9.71 -15.69
N GLU A 496 15.74 -9.18 -16.75
CA GLU A 496 16.61 -8.01 -16.70
C GLU A 496 15.89 -6.70 -16.30
N TRP A 497 14.56 -6.64 -16.40
CA TRP A 497 13.82 -5.48 -15.90
C TRP A 497 13.86 -5.41 -14.37
N PHE A 498 13.86 -6.56 -13.69
CA PHE A 498 13.91 -6.66 -12.23
C PHE A 498 15.32 -6.51 -11.65
N ASP A 499 16.36 -6.52 -12.49
CA ASP A 499 17.73 -6.26 -12.08
C ASP A 499 18.01 -4.74 -12.09
N PRO A 500 18.25 -4.11 -10.92
CA PRO A 500 18.53 -2.68 -10.85
C PRO A 500 19.85 -2.28 -11.50
N SER A 501 20.76 -3.23 -11.76
CA SER A 501 22.02 -2.97 -12.45
C SER A 501 21.91 -3.01 -13.98
N SER A 502 20.84 -3.62 -14.49
CA SER A 502 20.56 -3.67 -15.93
C SER A 502 19.90 -2.37 -16.40
N PRO A 503 20.28 -1.82 -17.57
CA PRO A 503 19.60 -0.66 -18.16
C PRO A 503 18.27 -1.01 -18.84
N ALA A 504 17.95 -2.30 -18.99
CA ALA A 504 16.74 -2.74 -19.69
C ALA A 504 15.48 -2.35 -18.92
N VAL A 505 14.50 -1.80 -19.62
CA VAL A 505 13.22 -1.36 -19.04
C VAL A 505 12.08 -1.63 -20.03
N PRO A 506 10.86 -1.94 -19.57
CA PRO A 506 9.73 -2.24 -20.45
C PRO A 506 9.30 -1.04 -21.31
N GLU A 507 9.51 0.19 -20.84
CA GLU A 507 9.09 1.41 -21.53
C GLU A 507 9.83 1.67 -22.85
N THR A 508 11.02 1.09 -23.03
CA THR A 508 11.85 1.26 -24.23
C THR A 508 12.07 -0.06 -24.98
N ASP A 509 11.42 -1.14 -24.54
CA ASP A 509 11.59 -2.45 -25.15
C ASP A 509 10.99 -2.47 -26.58
N PRO A 510 11.77 -2.76 -27.63
CA PRO A 510 11.29 -2.79 -29.02
C PRO A 510 10.12 -3.76 -29.22
N GLU A 511 10.10 -4.89 -28.53
CA GLU A 511 9.01 -5.86 -28.61
C GLU A 511 7.71 -5.29 -28.01
N ILE A 512 7.81 -4.25 -27.16
CA ILE A 512 6.68 -3.54 -26.55
C ILE A 512 6.26 -2.29 -27.32
N ILE A 513 7.19 -1.49 -27.82
CA ILE A 513 6.83 -0.19 -28.41
C ILE A 513 6.52 -0.26 -29.91
N GLY A 514 7.00 -1.29 -30.61
CA GLY A 514 6.85 -1.45 -32.06
C GLY A 514 7.99 -0.81 -32.82
#